data_AF-A0A4Y2KP80-F1
#
_entry.id   AF-A0A4Y2KP80-F1
#
_cell.length_a   1.000
_cell.length_b   1.000
_cell.length_c   1.000
_cell.angle_alpha   90.00
_cell.angle_beta   90.00
_cell.angle_gamma   90.00
#
_symmetry.space_group_name_H-M   'P 1'
#
loop_
_entity.id
_entity.type
_entity.pdbx_description
1 polymer ?
#
loop_
_entity_poly.entity_id
_entity_poly.type
_entity_poly.pdbx_seq_one_letter_code
_entity_poly.pdbx_strand_id
1 'polypeptide(L)'
;MNEHINEFYMSVDKLKEMEIANDLLTILLLYSIPESYKNFRIAIESGDELPSPDAQKVKLIEETNARKDKEIPTFLVIHIEETLRKRTMSVTGKSPTRRQRKKKQKQQSKIQVKM
;
A
#
# COMPACT_ATOMS: atom_id res chain seq x y z
N MET A 1 -4.45 10.41 3.35
CA MET A 1 -3.55 10.55 4.51
C MET A 1 -2.95 11.95 4.57
N ASN A 2 -2.23 12.42 3.54
CA ASN A 2 -1.67 13.77 3.54
C ASN A 2 -2.73 14.87 3.78
N GLU A 3 -3.91 14.77 3.16
CA GLU A 3 -5.02 15.70 3.39
C GLU A 3 -5.53 15.66 4.84
N HIS A 4 -5.83 14.47 5.37
CA HIS A 4 -6.23 14.30 6.78
C HIS A 4 -5.19 14.84 7.76
N ILE A 5 -3.90 14.61 7.50
CA ILE A 5 -2.81 15.17 8.31
C ILE A 5 -2.87 16.69 8.25
N ASN A 6 -3.01 17.27 7.05
CA ASN A 6 -2.98 18.72 6.88
C ASN A 6 -4.18 19.40 7.53
N GLU A 7 -5.40 18.88 7.33
CA GLU A 7 -6.62 19.37 7.98
C GLU A 7 -6.53 19.28 9.51
N PHE A 8 -5.96 18.20 10.02
CA PHE A 8 -5.75 18.02 11.44
C PHE A 8 -4.74 19.03 12.00
N TYR A 9 -3.62 19.27 11.31
CA TYR A 9 -2.64 20.29 11.73
C TYR A 9 -3.21 21.72 11.67
N MET A 10 -4.10 22.02 10.72
CA MET A 10 -4.82 23.31 10.71
C MET A 10 -5.71 23.48 11.95
N SER A 11 -6.20 22.39 12.54
CA SER A 11 -6.93 22.42 13.80
C SER A 11 -5.99 22.60 15.00
N VAL A 12 -4.82 21.95 14.97
CA VAL A 12 -3.77 22.14 15.98
C VAL A 12 -3.24 23.57 16.00
N ASP A 13 -3.07 24.20 14.84
CA ASP A 13 -2.60 25.59 14.75
C ASP A 13 -3.59 26.55 15.45
N LYS A 14 -4.90 26.34 15.27
CA LYS A 14 -5.94 27.11 15.99
C LYS A 14 -5.92 26.84 17.50
N LEU A 15 -5.63 25.61 17.91
CA LEU A 15 -5.49 25.25 19.33
C LEU A 15 -4.23 25.86 19.96
N LYS A 16 -3.16 26.05 19.18
CA LYS A 16 -1.93 26.71 19.60
C LYS A 16 -2.16 28.19 19.92
N GLU A 17 -3.10 28.85 19.23
CA GLU A 17 -3.53 30.23 19.54
C GLU A 17 -4.21 30.36 20.91
N MET A 18 -4.72 29.25 21.46
CA MET A 18 -5.36 29.22 22.79
C MET A 18 -4.37 28.94 23.94
N GLU A 19 -3.06 29.04 23.70
CA GLU A 19 -1.98 28.81 24.68
C GLU A 19 -2.03 27.44 25.37
N ILE A 20 -2.52 26.42 24.66
CA ILE A 20 -2.49 25.05 25.16
C ILE A 20 -1.04 24.57 25.27
N ALA A 21 -0.71 23.87 26.36
CA ALA A 21 0.61 23.29 26.57
C ALA A 21 1.03 22.39 25.40
N ASN A 22 2.27 22.54 24.93
CA ASN A 22 2.80 21.81 23.79
C ASN A 22 2.69 20.29 23.97
N ASP A 23 2.94 19.78 25.17
CA ASP A 23 2.86 18.35 25.47
C ASP A 23 1.43 17.82 25.24
N LEU A 24 0.43 18.60 25.64
CA LEU A 24 -0.96 18.24 25.43
C LEU A 24 -1.30 18.26 23.93
N LEU A 25 -0.84 19.27 23.19
CA LEU A 25 -1.00 19.32 21.73
C LEU A 25 -0.36 18.11 21.03
N THR A 26 0.85 17.74 21.41
CA THR A 26 1.58 16.57 20.88
C THR A 26 0.84 15.26 21.20
N ILE A 27 0.30 15.11 22.41
CA ILE A 27 -0.51 13.94 22.80
C ILE A 27 -1.79 13.87 21.96
N LEU A 28 -2.57 14.96 21.88
CA LEU A 28 -3.78 15.00 21.05
C LEU A 28 -3.48 14.64 19.59
N LEU A 29 -2.39 15.19 19.07
CA LEU A 29 -1.93 14.93 17.72
C LEU A 29 -1.55 13.45 17.53
N LEU A 30 -0.85 12.85 18.49
CA LEU A 30 -0.45 11.45 18.42
C LEU A 30 -1.65 10.49 18.38
N TYR A 31 -2.69 10.78 19.15
CA TYR A 31 -3.91 9.96 19.22
C TYR A 31 -4.91 10.23 18.08
N SER A 32 -4.74 11.32 17.34
CA SER A 32 -5.57 11.64 16.18
C SER A 32 -5.07 11.00 14.88
N ILE A 33 -3.91 10.34 14.92
CA ILE A 33 -3.36 9.62 13.77
C ILE A 33 -4.11 8.28 13.58
N PRO A 34 -4.44 7.89 12.33
CA PRO A 34 -5.03 6.60 12.02
C PRO A 34 -4.27 5.39 12.58
N GLU A 35 -4.99 4.31 12.91
CA GLU A 35 -4.41 3.06 13.45
C GLU A 35 -3.33 2.44 12.54
N SER A 36 -3.36 2.70 11.23
CA SER A 36 -2.32 2.25 10.31
C SER A 36 -0.92 2.80 10.65
N TYR A 37 -0.83 3.86 11.45
CA TYR A 37 0.41 4.45 11.97
C TYR A 37 0.70 4.05 13.43
N LYS A 38 0.09 2.97 13.93
CA LYS A 38 0.31 2.48 15.31
C LYS A 38 1.80 2.34 15.68
N ASN A 39 2.64 1.86 14.77
CA ASN A 39 4.09 1.72 15.04
C ASN A 39 4.77 3.07 15.28
N PHE A 40 4.36 4.11 14.56
CA PHE A 40 4.82 5.48 14.79
C PHE A 40 4.39 5.95 16.18
N ARG A 41 3.13 5.70 16.56
CA ARG A 41 2.63 6.03 17.90
C ARG A 41 3.45 5.37 19.01
N ILE A 42 3.67 4.06 18.91
CA ILE A 42 4.47 3.30 19.89
C ILE A 42 5.90 3.85 19.99
N ALA A 43 6.52 4.20 18.86
CA ALA A 43 7.88 4.76 18.85
C ALA A 43 7.98 6.10 19.57
N ILE A 44 6.94 6.94 19.51
CA ILE A 44 6.87 8.19 20.27
C ILE A 44 6.54 7.94 21.74
N GLU A 45 5.57 7.07 22.04
CA GLU A 45 5.16 6.72 23.42
C GLU A 45 6.28 6.04 24.23
N SER A 46 7.18 5.32 23.56
CA SER A 46 8.32 4.63 24.20
C SER A 46 9.56 5.51 24.38
N GLY A 47 9.57 6.73 23.84
CA GLY A 47 10.66 7.68 24.04
C GLY A 47 10.60 8.37 25.40
N ASP A 48 11.75 8.71 25.98
CA ASP A 48 11.84 9.39 27.28
C ASP A 48 11.25 10.82 27.24
N GLU A 49 11.34 11.50 26.09
CA GLU A 49 10.88 12.87 25.91
C GLU A 49 9.87 12.98 24.76
N LEU A 50 8.81 13.74 25.02
CA LEU A 50 7.79 14.04 24.02
C LEU A 50 8.34 15.07 23.02
N PRO A 51 8.24 14.83 21.70
CA PRO A 51 8.65 15.83 20.72
C PRO A 51 7.73 17.06 20.76
N SER A 52 8.26 18.22 20.33
CA SER A 52 7.40 19.37 20.06
C SER A 52 6.40 19.05 18.93
N PRO A 53 5.23 19.73 18.87
CA PRO A 53 4.25 19.51 17.81
C PRO A 53 4.86 19.65 16.40
N ASP A 54 5.76 20.63 16.23
CA ASP A 54 6.46 20.88 14.97
C ASP A 54 7.44 19.73 14.62
N ALA A 55 8.17 19.21 15.61
CA ALA A 55 9.07 18.07 15.42
C ALA A 55 8.31 16.76 15.12
N GLN A 56 7.17 16.54 15.78
CA GLN A 56 6.30 15.40 15.52
C GLN A 56 5.74 15.43 14.09
N LYS A 57 5.41 16.63 13.57
CA LYS A 57 4.96 16.84 12.19
C LYS A 57 5.99 16.41 11.17
N VAL A 58 7.23 16.82 11.35
CA VAL A 58 8.34 16.42 10.46
C VAL A 58 8.48 14.89 10.45
N LYS A 59 8.57 14.27 11.64
CA LYS A 59 8.70 12.81 11.76
C LYS A 59 7.54 12.05 11.10
N LEU A 60 6.31 12.56 11.23
CA LEU A 60 5.13 11.93 10.62
C LEU A 60 5.16 12.01 9.09
N ILE A 61 5.59 13.14 8.53
CA ILE A 61 5.74 13.32 7.08
C ILE A 61 6.82 12.38 6.53
N GLU A 62 7.96 12.28 7.23
CA GLU A 62 9.04 11.35 6.88
C GLU A 62 8.57 9.89 6.86
N GLU A 63 7.85 9.45 7.90
CA GLU A 63 7.27 8.11 7.97
C GLU A 63 6.26 7.86 6.83
N THR A 64 5.40 8.82 6.53
CA THR A 64 4.46 8.70 5.41
C THR A 64 5.17 8.59 4.07
N ASN A 65 6.26 9.33 3.86
CA ASN A 65 7.06 9.26 2.63
C ASN A 65 7.83 7.93 2.53
N ALA A 66 8.47 7.50 3.62
CA ALA A 66 9.18 6.23 3.68
C ALA A 66 8.28 5.02 3.41
N ARG A 67 6.97 5.12 3.68
CA ARG A 67 5.98 4.09 3.31
C ARG A 67 5.70 4.06 1.81
N LYS A 68 5.61 5.23 1.15
CA LYS A 68 5.40 5.32 -0.30
C LYS A 68 6.59 4.76 -1.06
N ASP A 69 7.80 5.03 -0.60
CA ASP A 69 9.03 4.57 -1.27
C ASP A 69 9.25 3.04 -1.15
N LYS A 70 8.56 2.38 -0.20
CA LYS A 70 8.55 0.93 -0.02
C LYS A 70 7.48 0.22 -0.86
N GLU A 71 6.59 0.95 -1.52
CA GLU A 71 5.63 0.35 -2.44
C GLU A 71 6.38 -0.10 -3.70
N ILE A 72 6.60 -1.41 -3.82
CA ILE A 72 7.10 -1.99 -5.07
C ILE A 72 6.09 -1.63 -6.15
N PRO A 73 6.51 -0.94 -7.24
CA PRO A 73 5.62 -0.63 -8.35
C PRO A 73 4.83 -1.86 -8.75
N THR A 74 3.50 -1.74 -8.82
CA THR A 74 2.59 -2.87 -9.05
C THR A 74 2.97 -3.65 -10.31
N PHE A 75 3.53 -2.97 -11.32
CA PHE A 75 4.06 -3.58 -12.54
C PHE A 75 5.21 -4.58 -12.26
N LEU A 76 6.12 -4.26 -11.33
CA LEU A 76 7.22 -5.15 -10.96
C LEU A 76 6.70 -6.37 -10.22
N VAL A 77 5.70 -6.21 -9.35
CA VAL A 77 5.06 -7.33 -8.64
C VAL A 77 4.39 -8.28 -9.64
N ILE A 78 3.62 -7.74 -10.59
CA ILE A 78 2.95 -8.52 -11.64
C ILE A 78 3.99 -9.24 -12.53
N HIS A 79 5.08 -8.55 -12.90
CA HIS A 79 6.11 -9.15 -13.75
C HIS A 79 6.87 -10.26 -13.02
N ILE A 80 7.22 -10.06 -11.75
CA ILE A 80 7.87 -11.09 -10.91
C ILE A 80 6.95 -12.31 -10.76
N GLU A 81 5.67 -12.10 -10.45
CA GLU A 81 4.64 -13.15 -10.38
C GLU A 81 4.56 -13.95 -11.70
N GLU A 82 4.47 -13.29 -12.86
CA GLU A 82 4.46 -13.96 -14.17
C GLU A 82 5.75 -14.73 -14.44
N THR A 83 6.89 -14.18 -14.04
CA THR A 83 8.21 -14.78 -14.27
C THR A 83 8.39 -16.02 -13.40
N LEU A 84 7.95 -15.99 -12.15
CA LEU A 84 7.94 -17.13 -11.24
C LEU A 84 6.97 -18.21 -11.72
N ARG A 85 5.77 -17.82 -12.20
CA ARG A 85 4.77 -18.75 -12.75
C ARG A 85 5.28 -19.50 -13.99
N LYS A 86 6.10 -18.87 -14.83
CA LYS A 86 6.75 -19.52 -16.00
C LYS A 86 7.84 -20.51 -15.58
N ARG A 87 8.58 -20.23 -14.50
CA ARG A 87 9.65 -21.11 -13.98
C ARG A 87 9.11 -22.37 -13.28
N THR A 88 7.99 -22.28 -12.56
CA THR A 88 7.37 -23.46 -11.93
C THR A 88 6.80 -24.45 -12.96
N MET A 89 6.34 -23.92 -14.10
CA MET A 89 5.87 -24.69 -15.26
C MET A 89 7.00 -25.40 -16.04
N SER A 90 8.27 -24.99 -15.87
CA SER A 90 9.41 -25.67 -16.49
C SER A 90 10.07 -26.72 -15.60
N VAL A 91 9.96 -26.60 -14.27
CA VAL A 91 10.56 -27.55 -13.30
C VAL A 91 9.66 -28.77 -13.07
N THR A 92 8.34 -28.61 -13.14
CA THR A 92 7.43 -29.76 -13.25
C THR A 92 7.19 -30.02 -14.73
N GLY A 93 7.74 -31.11 -15.27
CA GLY A 93 7.56 -31.52 -16.67
C GLY A 93 6.14 -31.95 -17.03
N LYS A 94 5.12 -31.14 -16.69
CA LYS A 94 3.76 -31.26 -17.20
C LYS A 94 3.48 -30.08 -18.10
N SER A 95 3.90 -30.23 -19.35
CA SER A 95 3.37 -29.46 -20.47
C SER A 95 1.83 -29.47 -20.41
N PRO A 96 1.14 -28.32 -20.47
CA PRO A 96 -0.29 -28.34 -20.74
C PRO A 96 -0.46 -28.94 -22.14
N THR A 97 -1.06 -30.13 -22.20
CA THR A 97 -1.32 -30.82 -23.45
C THR A 97 -2.08 -29.87 -24.37
N ARG A 98 -1.51 -29.65 -25.56
CA ARG A 98 -2.08 -29.00 -26.73
C ARG A 98 -3.36 -29.72 -27.15
N ARG A 99 -4.45 -29.53 -26.40
CA ARG A 99 -5.73 -30.23 -26.59
C ARG A 99 -6.92 -29.28 -26.69
N GLN A 100 -6.76 -28.08 -27.25
CA GLN A 100 -7.90 -27.23 -27.60
C GLN A 100 -7.81 -26.48 -28.94
N ARG A 101 -7.06 -26.99 -29.92
CA ARG A 101 -6.99 -26.35 -31.25
C ARG A 101 -7.23 -27.29 -32.45
N LYS A 102 -8.05 -28.34 -32.27
CA LYS A 102 -8.52 -29.20 -33.38
C LYS A 102 -10.03 -29.52 -33.40
N LYS A 103 -10.86 -28.94 -32.53
CA LYS A 103 -12.32 -29.17 -32.59
C LYS A 103 -13.11 -28.14 -33.40
N LYS A 104 -12.56 -26.96 -33.73
CA LYS A 104 -13.29 -25.95 -34.53
C LYS A 104 -13.23 -26.15 -36.05
N GLN A 105 -12.36 -27.03 -36.57
CA GLN A 105 -12.22 -27.22 -38.02
C GLN A 105 -12.95 -28.46 -38.57
N LYS A 106 -13.39 -29.40 -37.71
CA LYS A 106 -14.19 -30.57 -38.14
C LYS A 106 -15.70 -30.32 -38.14
N GLN A 107 -16.15 -29.13 -37.76
CA GLN A 107 -17.57 -28.78 -37.77
C GLN A 107 -17.97 -27.94 -38.99
N GLN A 108 -17.03 -27.31 -39.69
CA GLN A 108 -17.30 -26.62 -40.96
C GLN A 108 -17.33 -27.57 -42.17
N SER A 109 -16.67 -28.74 -42.11
CA SER A 109 -16.74 -29.72 -43.21
C SER A 109 -17.97 -30.64 -43.17
N LYS A 110 -18.83 -30.54 -42.15
CA LYS A 110 -20.08 -31.34 -42.08
C LYS A 110 -21.32 -30.62 -42.61
N ILE A 111 -21.22 -29.33 -42.94
CA ILE A 111 -22.36 -28.58 -43.51
C ILE A 111 -22.39 -28.67 -45.04
N GLN A 112 -21.30 -29.10 -45.71
CA GLN A 112 -21.24 -29.19 -47.18
C GLN A 112 -21.43 -30.60 -47.78
N VAL A 113 -21.80 -31.62 -46.99
CA VAL A 113 -22.06 -32.99 -47.52
C VAL A 113 -23.44 -33.48 -47.12
N LYS A 114 -24.44 -32.61 -47.21
CA LYS A 114 -25.85 -33.00 -47.11
C LYS A 114 -26.68 -32.16 -48.10
N MET A 115 -26.45 -32.41 -49.38
CA MET A 115 -27.49 -32.39 -50.41
C MET A 115 -27.89 -33.83 -50.68
#